data_AF-A0A0T7P707-F1
#
_entry.id   AF-A0A0T7P707-F1
#
_cell.length_a   1.000
_cell.length_b   1.000
_cell.length_c   1.000
_cell.angle_alpha   90.00
_cell.angle_beta   90.00
_cell.angle_gamma   90.00
#
_symmetry.space_group_name_H-M   'P 1'
#
loop_
_entity.id
_entity.type
_entity.pdbx_description
1 polymer ?
#
loop_
_entity_poly.entity_id
_entity_poly.type
_entity_poly.pdbx_seq_one_letter_code
_entity_poly.pdbx_strand_id
1 'polypeptide(L)'
;MTEYHIDLPWPPSINTYWRHSRGRHYISEKGTKYRQAVIDTIKQLNLDINTSARLKISISAHVPDRRRRDLDNLQKAVFDSLVHAEFMRDDEQIDDFRVRRQPIEKGGRLSISITELEAA
;
A
#
# COMPACT_ATOMS: atom_id res chain seq x y z
N MET A 1 -15.34 -0.70 -15.73
CA MET A 1 -14.33 -0.44 -14.68
C MET A 1 -14.79 -0.96 -13.32
N THR A 2 -14.09 -1.95 -12.75
CA THR A 2 -14.31 -2.45 -11.38
C THR A 2 -13.56 -1.55 -10.40
N GLU A 3 -14.16 -1.20 -9.25
CA GLU A 3 -13.52 -0.38 -8.22
C GLU A 3 -13.55 -1.07 -6.85
N TYR A 4 -12.41 -1.02 -6.16
CA TYR A 4 -12.19 -1.61 -4.84
C TYR A 4 -11.80 -0.52 -3.84
N HIS A 5 -12.32 -0.64 -2.62
CA HIS A 5 -12.02 0.28 -1.52
C HIS A 5 -11.45 -0.49 -0.35
N ILE A 6 -10.26 -0.09 0.10
CA ILE A 6 -9.48 -0.81 1.11
C ILE A 6 -8.92 0.20 2.11
N ASP A 7 -9.21 -0.01 3.39
CA ASP A 7 -8.59 0.74 4.48
C ASP A 7 -7.41 -0.06 5.04
N LEU A 8 -6.21 0.53 5.01
CA LEU A 8 -4.99 -0.05 5.54
C LEU A 8 -4.48 0.75 6.75
N PRO A 9 -3.76 0.09 7.68
CA PRO A 9 -3.10 0.79 8.78
C PRO A 9 -2.03 1.75 8.26
N TRP A 10 -1.57 2.67 9.12
CA TRP A 10 -0.44 3.51 8.77
C TRP A 10 0.88 2.70 8.70
N PRO A 11 1.65 2.76 7.59
CA PRO A 11 2.87 1.98 7.45
C PRO A 11 4.02 2.51 8.34
N PRO A 12 5.00 1.66 8.67
CA PRO A 12 6.28 2.15 9.18
C PRO A 12 6.95 3.05 8.13
N SER A 13 7.82 3.97 8.57
CA SER A 13 8.63 4.77 7.62
C SER A 13 9.46 3.86 6.70
N ILE A 14 9.80 4.32 5.49
CA ILE A 14 10.51 3.49 4.51
C ILE A 14 11.83 2.91 5.05
N ASN A 15 12.59 3.70 5.80
CA ASN A 15 13.85 3.29 6.45
C ASN A 15 13.65 2.30 7.60
N THR A 16 12.42 2.25 8.12
CA THR A 16 12.01 1.22 9.09
C THR A 16 11.46 0.01 8.37
N TYR A 17 10.77 0.17 7.24
CA TYR A 17 10.22 -0.91 6.44
C TYR A 17 11.36 -1.77 5.87
N TRP A 18 12.28 -1.16 5.15
CA TRP A 18 13.44 -1.80 4.55
C TRP A 18 14.69 -1.54 5.39
N ARG A 19 15.49 -2.57 5.60
CA ARG A 19 16.80 -2.50 6.23
C ARG A 19 17.86 -2.93 5.24
N HIS A 20 19.08 -2.49 5.50
CA HIS A 20 20.24 -2.85 4.73
C HIS A 20 21.28 -3.44 5.68
N SER A 21 21.78 -4.63 5.37
CA SER A 21 22.88 -5.27 6.11
C SER A 21 23.69 -6.13 5.16
N ARG A 22 25.02 -6.07 5.29
CA ARG A 22 25.97 -6.89 4.51
C ARG A 22 25.72 -6.83 2.98
N GLY A 23 25.40 -5.65 2.46
CA GLY A 23 25.16 -5.45 1.01
C GLY A 23 23.80 -5.95 0.51
N ARG A 24 22.87 -6.30 1.39
CA ARG A 24 21.53 -6.81 1.01
C ARG A 24 20.42 -5.98 1.66
N HIS A 25 19.39 -5.69 0.87
CA HIS A 25 18.14 -5.13 1.36
C HIS A 25 17.21 -6.25 1.83
N TYR A 26 16.57 -6.06 2.98
CA TYR A 26 15.59 -7.00 3.53
C TYR A 26 14.49 -6.24 4.27
N ILE A 27 13.31 -6.86 4.35
CA ILE A 27 12.18 -6.29 5.11
C ILE A 27 12.45 -6.46 6.62
N SER A 28 12.21 -5.40 7.38
CA SER A 28 12.33 -5.45 8.84
C SER A 28 11.14 -6.18 9.47
N GLU A 29 11.27 -6.57 10.74
CA GLU A 29 10.14 -7.13 11.50
C GLU A 29 8.90 -6.21 11.49
N LYS A 30 9.09 -4.89 11.53
CA LYS A 30 7.98 -3.92 11.44
C LYS A 30 7.37 -3.86 10.04
N GLY A 31 8.20 -3.99 9.01
CA GLY A 31 7.74 -4.12 7.62
C GLY A 31 6.93 -5.40 7.46
N THR A 32 7.44 -6.54 7.95
CA THR A 32 6.75 -7.84 7.90
C THR A 32 5.39 -7.78 8.62
N LYS A 33 5.32 -7.15 9.80
CA LYS A 33 4.05 -6.96 10.52
C LYS A 33 3.05 -6.13 9.72
N TYR A 34 3.50 -5.05 9.09
CA TYR A 34 2.65 -4.24 8.23
C TYR A 34 2.16 -5.04 7.03
N ARG A 35 3.07 -5.73 6.33
CA ARG A 35 2.74 -6.59 5.19
C ARG A 35 1.69 -7.64 5.56
N GLN A 36 1.87 -8.30 6.71
CA GLN A 36 0.90 -9.27 7.21
C GLN A 36 -0.47 -8.64 7.46
N ALA A 37 -0.51 -7.45 8.08
CA ALA A 37 -1.79 -6.75 8.29
C ALA A 37 -2.50 -6.40 6.97
N VAL A 38 -1.76 -6.09 5.91
CA VAL A 38 -2.34 -5.89 4.56
C VAL A 38 -2.85 -7.21 4.00
N ILE A 39 -2.05 -8.30 4.07
CA ILE A 39 -2.47 -9.64 3.62
C ILE A 39 -3.77 -10.06 4.31
N ASP A 40 -3.84 -9.91 5.63
CA ASP A 40 -5.02 -10.28 6.41
C ASP A 40 -6.24 -9.45 6.00
N THR A 41 -6.06 -8.15 5.74
CA THR A 41 -7.13 -7.26 5.27
C THR A 41 -7.64 -7.67 3.90
N ILE A 42 -6.74 -7.96 2.95
CA ILE A 42 -7.10 -8.41 1.60
C ILE A 42 -7.87 -9.73 1.63
N LYS A 43 -7.39 -10.70 2.41
CA LYS A 43 -8.07 -12.00 2.59
C LYS A 43 -9.43 -11.85 3.24
N GLN A 44 -9.55 -11.00 4.26
CA GLN A 44 -10.84 -10.74 4.93
C GLN A 44 -11.88 -10.15 3.95
N LEU A 45 -11.42 -9.36 2.98
CA LEU A 45 -12.28 -8.78 1.94
C LEU A 45 -12.47 -9.72 0.73
N ASN A 46 -11.84 -10.90 0.71
CA ASN A 46 -11.78 -11.81 -0.44
C ASN A 46 -11.26 -11.11 -1.71
N LEU A 47 -10.23 -10.28 -1.55
CA LEU A 47 -9.61 -9.49 -2.62
C LEU A 47 -8.25 -10.04 -3.07
N ASP A 48 -7.90 -11.26 -2.68
CA ASP A 48 -6.77 -12.05 -3.18
C ASP A 48 -7.04 -12.59 -4.60
N ILE A 49 -7.56 -11.72 -5.47
CA ILE A 49 -8.05 -12.02 -6.82
C ILE A 49 -6.94 -12.21 -7.84
N ASN A 50 -5.71 -11.81 -7.49
CA ASN A 50 -4.51 -11.88 -8.32
C ASN A 50 -4.73 -11.32 -9.74
N THR A 51 -5.34 -10.13 -9.80
CA THR A 51 -5.76 -9.50 -11.07
C THR A 51 -4.56 -9.23 -11.98
N SER A 52 -4.77 -9.44 -13.28
CA SER A 52 -3.83 -9.06 -14.36
C SER A 52 -4.20 -7.75 -15.06
N ALA A 53 -5.27 -7.07 -14.62
CA ALA A 53 -5.69 -5.82 -15.22
C ALA A 53 -4.67 -4.69 -14.97
N ARG A 54 -4.66 -3.67 -15.84
CA ARG A 54 -3.95 -2.42 -15.55
C ARG A 54 -4.70 -1.66 -14.45
N LEU A 55 -3.98 -1.03 -13.54
CA LEU A 55 -4.55 -0.47 -12.30
C LEU A 55 -4.34 1.03 -12.21
N LYS A 56 -5.37 1.69 -11.65
CA LYS A 56 -5.28 3.04 -11.12
C LYS A 56 -5.44 3.00 -9.60
N ILE A 57 -4.52 3.61 -8.86
CA ILE A 57 -4.54 3.60 -7.38
C ILE A 57 -4.55 5.02 -6.81
N SER A 58 -5.57 5.33 -6.00
CA SER A 58 -5.64 6.56 -5.21
C SER A 58 -5.45 6.26 -3.74
N ILE A 59 -4.46 6.90 -3.10
CA ILE A 59 -4.14 6.76 -1.68
C ILE A 59 -4.48 8.07 -0.97
N SER A 60 -5.46 8.00 -0.06
CA SER A 60 -5.80 9.06 0.89
C SER A 60 -5.10 8.81 2.21
N ALA A 61 -4.07 9.60 2.51
CA ALA A 61 -3.19 9.41 3.66
C ALA A 61 -3.63 10.26 4.85
N HIS A 62 -4.38 9.67 5.77
CA HIS A 62 -4.76 10.27 7.06
C HIS A 62 -3.59 10.15 8.03
N VAL A 63 -2.87 11.26 8.22
CA VAL A 63 -1.59 11.24 8.95
C VAL A 63 -1.80 11.01 10.45
N PRO A 64 -0.89 10.28 11.13
CA PRO A 64 -1.07 9.92 12.54
C PRO A 64 -0.84 11.08 13.50
N ASP A 65 -0.03 12.07 13.09
CA ASP A 65 0.34 13.23 13.88
C ASP A 65 0.88 14.36 12.98
N ARG A 66 1.28 15.49 13.59
CA ARG A 66 1.78 16.69 12.90
C ARG A 66 3.25 16.62 12.46
N ARG A 67 3.96 15.51 12.65
CA ARG A 67 5.36 15.41 12.21
C ARG A 67 5.46 15.50 10.69
N ARG A 68 6.48 16.22 10.22
CA ARG A 68 6.82 16.33 8.80
C ARG A 68 7.14 14.93 8.26
N ARG A 69 6.45 14.54 7.17
CA ARG A 69 6.61 13.26 6.49
C ARG A 69 6.44 13.45 5.00
N ASP A 70 7.26 12.75 4.24
CA ASP A 70 7.15 12.68 2.80
C ASP A 70 6.12 11.61 2.42
N LEU A 71 5.23 11.95 1.49
CA LEU A 71 4.14 11.07 1.07
C LEU A 71 4.62 9.94 0.17
N ASP A 72 5.72 10.16 -0.56
CA ASP A 72 6.33 9.23 -1.51
C ASP A 72 6.79 7.91 -0.86
N ASN A 73 6.99 7.92 0.47
CA ASN A 73 7.33 6.72 1.21
C ASN A 73 6.14 5.78 1.42
N LEU A 74 4.91 6.26 1.27
CA LEU A 74 3.70 5.49 1.55
C LEU A 74 3.39 4.52 0.41
N GLN A 75 3.43 4.97 -0.85
CA GLN A 75 3.05 4.10 -1.97
C GLN A 75 3.97 2.89 -2.12
N LYS A 76 5.28 3.04 -1.85
CA LYS A 76 6.21 1.90 -1.91
C LYS A 76 5.85 0.77 -0.94
N ALA A 77 5.47 1.12 0.29
CA ALA A 77 5.05 0.13 1.28
C ALA A 77 3.69 -0.50 0.93
N VAL A 78 2.78 0.29 0.34
CA VAL A 78 1.46 -0.20 -0.09
C VAL A 78 1.57 -1.16 -1.26
N PHE A 79 2.30 -0.80 -2.31
CA PHE A 79 2.41 -1.61 -3.54
C PHE A 79 3.08 -2.95 -3.27
N ASP A 80 4.23 -2.95 -2.56
CA ASP A 80 4.89 -4.19 -2.11
C ASP A 80 3.91 -5.10 -1.35
N SER A 81 3.17 -4.53 -0.40
CA SER A 81 2.21 -5.31 0.38
C SER A 81 1.03 -5.82 -0.45
N LEU A 82 0.53 -5.09 -1.46
CA LEU A 82 -0.56 -5.53 -2.32
C LEU A 82 -0.15 -6.68 -3.26
N VAL A 83 1.08 -6.66 -3.78
CA VAL A 83 1.64 -7.80 -4.54
C VAL A 83 1.73 -9.03 -3.63
N HIS A 84 2.30 -8.87 -2.44
CA HIS A 84 2.42 -9.98 -1.48
C HIS A 84 1.09 -10.48 -0.91
N ALA A 85 0.05 -9.66 -0.95
CA ALA A 85 -1.31 -10.03 -0.59
C ALA A 85 -2.09 -10.68 -1.73
N GLU A 86 -1.45 -10.91 -2.89
CA GLU A 86 -2.06 -11.54 -4.06
C GLU A 86 -3.27 -10.76 -4.58
N PHE A 87 -3.34 -9.45 -4.33
CA PHE A 87 -4.35 -8.59 -4.95
C PHE A 87 -4.05 -8.42 -6.45
N MET A 88 -2.79 -8.09 -6.76
CA MET A 88 -2.24 -7.91 -8.11
C MET A 88 -0.97 -8.75 -8.28
N ARG A 89 -0.62 -9.09 -9.53
CA ARG A 89 0.55 -9.92 -9.84
C ARG A 89 1.86 -9.18 -9.70
N ASP A 90 1.88 -7.93 -10.14
CA ASP A 90 3.08 -7.10 -10.20
C ASP A 90 2.72 -5.61 -10.02
N ASP A 91 3.59 -4.82 -9.41
CA ASP A 91 3.40 -3.38 -9.27
C ASP A 91 3.59 -2.63 -10.60
N GLU A 92 4.22 -3.26 -11.59
CA GLU A 92 4.26 -2.81 -12.99
C GLU A 92 2.86 -2.59 -13.57
N GLN A 93 1.82 -3.25 -13.04
CA GLN A 93 0.43 -3.09 -13.50
C GLN A 93 -0.16 -1.70 -13.25
N ILE A 94 0.46 -0.89 -12.39
CA ILE A 94 -0.06 0.41 -11.97
C ILE A 94 0.34 1.50 -12.98
N ASP A 95 -0.61 1.96 -13.78
CA ASP A 95 -0.40 3.02 -14.78
C ASP A 95 -0.61 4.43 -14.21
N ASP A 96 -1.56 4.58 -13.28
CA ASP A 96 -1.92 5.85 -12.66
C ASP A 96 -1.95 5.67 -11.15
N PHE A 97 -1.16 6.46 -10.42
CA PHE A 97 -1.32 6.53 -8.98
C PHE A 97 -1.28 7.96 -8.47
N ARG A 98 -2.03 8.19 -7.39
CA ARG A 98 -2.06 9.49 -6.71
C ARG A 98 -2.06 9.31 -5.21
N VAL A 99 -1.17 10.03 -4.54
CA VAL A 99 -1.16 10.11 -3.07
C VAL A 99 -1.62 11.50 -2.65
N ARG A 100 -2.60 11.59 -1.75
CA ARG A 100 -3.10 12.84 -1.20
C ARG A 100 -2.98 12.83 0.32
N ARG A 101 -2.45 13.90 0.89
CA ARG A 101 -2.50 14.12 2.33
C ARG A 101 -3.92 14.45 2.75
N GLN A 102 -4.39 13.82 3.81
CA GLN A 102 -5.68 14.07 4.44
C GLN A 102 -5.50 14.66 5.84
N PRO A 103 -6.58 15.13 6.50
CA PRO A 103 -6.54 15.55 7.89
C PRO A 103 -5.96 14.48 8.83
N ILE A 104 -5.49 14.95 9.99
CA ILE A 104 -4.89 14.08 11.01
C ILE A 104 -5.96 13.14 11.58
N GLU A 105 -5.61 11.86 11.67
CA GLU A 105 -6.41 10.83 12.33
C GLU A 105 -5.52 10.09 13.33
N LYS A 106 -5.97 9.97 14.59
CA LYS A 106 -5.15 9.37 15.65
C LYS A 106 -4.84 7.91 15.31
N GLY A 107 -3.55 7.58 15.22
CA GLY A 107 -3.08 6.24 14.81
C GLY A 107 -2.75 6.15 13.31
N GLY A 108 -3.31 7.05 12.50
CA GLY A 108 -3.11 7.14 11.06
C GLY A 108 -3.80 6.00 10.29
N ARG A 109 -4.21 6.30 9.05
CA ARG A 109 -4.89 5.37 8.15
C ARG A 109 -4.60 5.72 6.70
N LEU A 110 -4.56 4.70 5.85
CA LEU A 110 -4.54 4.87 4.40
C LEU A 110 -5.87 4.35 3.85
N SER A 111 -6.66 5.22 3.23
CA SER A 111 -7.83 4.80 2.46
C SER A 111 -7.45 4.71 0.99
N ILE A 112 -7.58 3.52 0.42
CA ILE A 112 -7.12 3.21 -0.93
C ILE A 112 -8.32 2.90 -1.80
N SER A 113 -8.40 3.59 -2.94
CA SER A 113 -9.30 3.25 -4.03
C SER A 113 -8.47 2.67 -5.18
N ILE A 114 -8.82 1.47 -5.63
CA ILE A 114 -8.17 0.78 -6.75
C ILE A 114 -9.19 0.58 -7.85
N THR A 115 -8.88 1.00 -9.08
CA THR A 115 -9.74 0.84 -10.25
C THR A 115 -9.04 -0.01 -11.30
N GLU A 116 -9.70 -1.05 -11.79
CA GLU A 116 -9.25 -1.77 -12.99
C GLU A 116 -9.52 -0.92 -14.22
N LEU A 117 -8.46 -0.62 -14.96
CA LEU A 117 -8.51 0.06 -16.25
C LEU A 117 -8.86 -0.95 -17.33
N GLU A 118 -9.71 -0.53 -18.27
CA GLU A 118 -10.02 -1.33 -19.45
C GLU A 118 -8.78 -1.41 -20.35
N ALA A 119 -8.57 -2.57 -20.97
CA ALA A 119 -7.53 -2.72 -21.98
C ALA A 119 -7.81 -1.73 -23.11
N ALA A 120 -6.81 -0.91 -23.44
CA ALA A 120 -6.86 0.02 -24.57
C ALA A 120 -6.99 -0.72 -25.90
#